data_AF-A0A6P0NPY9-F1
#
_entry.id   AF-A0A6P0NPY9-F1
#
_cell.length_a   1.000
_cell.length_b   1.000
_cell.length_c   1.000
_cell.angle_alpha   90.00
_cell.angle_beta   90.00
_cell.angle_gamma   90.00
#
_symmetry.space_group_name_H-M   'P 1'
#
loop_
_entity.id
_entity.type
_entity.pdbx_description
1 polymer ?
#
loop_
_entity_poly.entity_id
_entity_poly.type
_entity_poly.pdbx_seq_one_letter_code
_entity_poly.pdbx_strand_id
1 'polypeptide(L)'
;MIDNFQLLKSDDDVLLFEEGKFKHTFIVGIFKELYLEKLKDRIYSRKGNNRDRVLVIFSLLNGGFRVEQKVDIGLNSSKWESVTEEIECQLLRLGDSSWQKGRLRFKNYVDFFTRRQ
;
A
#
# COMPACT_ATOMS: atom_id res chain seq x y z
N MET A 1 10.19 -9.47 -15.96
CA MET A 1 9.30 -10.43 -15.25
C MET A 1 7.89 -9.99 -15.59
N ILE A 2 7.09 -10.82 -16.26
CA ILE A 2 5.71 -10.47 -16.61
C ILE A 2 4.88 -10.62 -15.34
N ASP A 3 4.34 -9.52 -14.85
CA ASP A 3 3.45 -9.52 -13.69
C ASP A 3 2.11 -10.08 -14.15
N ASN A 4 1.76 -11.29 -13.71
CA ASN A 4 0.51 -11.97 -14.09
C ASN A 4 -0.71 -11.43 -13.31
N PHE A 5 -0.55 -10.30 -12.62
CA PHE A 5 -1.61 -9.62 -11.90
C PHE A 5 -2.29 -8.59 -12.80
N GLN A 6 -3.61 -8.46 -12.61
CA GLN A 6 -4.42 -7.44 -13.27
C GLN A 6 -4.90 -6.42 -12.24
N LEU A 7 -4.89 -5.14 -12.62
CA LEU A 7 -5.44 -4.08 -11.79
C LEU A 7 -6.98 -4.22 -11.71
N LEU A 8 -7.52 -4.20 -10.49
CA LEU A 8 -8.96 -4.11 -10.26
C LEU A 8 -9.45 -2.69 -10.55
N LYS A 9 -9.98 -2.49 -11.77
CA LYS A 9 -10.45 -1.19 -12.26
C LYS A 9 -11.89 -0.86 -11.84
N SER A 10 -12.74 -1.88 -11.70
CA SER A 10 -14.14 -1.71 -11.29
C SER A 10 -14.22 -1.64 -9.77
N ASP A 11 -14.83 -0.58 -9.26
CA ASP A 11 -15.07 -0.43 -7.82
C ASP A 11 -16.36 -1.14 -7.37
N ASP A 12 -17.23 -1.51 -8.31
CA ASP A 12 -18.50 -2.22 -8.06
C ASP A 12 -18.34 -3.74 -7.98
N ASP A 13 -17.17 -4.27 -8.37
CA ASP A 13 -16.86 -5.69 -8.22
C ASP A 13 -16.84 -6.09 -6.74
N VAL A 14 -17.03 -7.38 -6.47
CA VAL A 14 -17.07 -7.90 -5.08
C VAL A 14 -15.92 -8.86 -4.84
N LEU A 15 -15.19 -8.60 -3.75
CA LEU A 15 -14.18 -9.50 -3.19
C LEU A 15 -14.79 -10.38 -2.11
N LEU A 16 -14.35 -11.63 -2.06
CA LEU A 16 -14.66 -12.59 -1.01
C LEU A 16 -13.36 -13.12 -0.42
N PHE A 17 -13.22 -13.02 0.90
CA PHE A 17 -12.17 -13.67 1.68
C PHE A 17 -12.78 -14.78 2.53
N GLU A 18 -12.10 -15.92 2.59
CA GLU A 18 -12.50 -17.06 3.40
C GLU A 18 -11.49 -17.24 4.55
N GLU A 19 -11.97 -17.20 5.79
CA GLU A 19 -11.15 -17.43 6.98
C GLU A 19 -11.79 -18.55 7.81
N GLY A 20 -11.26 -19.77 7.64
CA GLY A 20 -11.84 -20.96 8.26
C GLY A 20 -13.28 -21.21 7.78
N LYS A 21 -14.26 -21.01 8.67
CA LYS A 21 -15.70 -21.14 8.36
C LYS A 21 -16.36 -19.81 7.99
N PHE A 22 -15.66 -18.69 8.16
CA PHE A 22 -16.22 -17.36 7.93
C PHE A 22 -15.94 -16.88 6.51
N LYS A 23 -16.91 -16.18 5.94
CA LYS A 23 -16.85 -15.59 4.60
C LYS A 23 -17.12 -14.10 4.72
N HIS A 24 -16.16 -13.29 4.26
CA HIS A 24 -16.24 -11.84 4.30
C HIS A 24 -16.27 -11.29 2.89
N THR A 25 -17.35 -10.58 2.55
CA THR A 25 -17.49 -9.94 1.25
C THR A 25 -17.30 -8.43 1.37
N PHE A 26 -16.64 -7.85 0.36
CA PHE A 26 -16.44 -6.41 0.27
C PHE A 26 -16.61 -5.97 -1.18
N ILE A 27 -17.32 -4.86 -1.38
CA ILE A 27 -17.26 -4.14 -2.66
C ILE A 27 -15.84 -3.56 -2.80
N VAL A 28 -15.24 -3.69 -3.98
CA VAL A 28 -13.83 -3.32 -4.24
C VAL A 28 -13.56 -1.86 -3.87
N GLY A 29 -14.44 -0.93 -4.21
CA GLY A 29 -14.29 0.49 -3.87
C GLY A 29 -14.22 0.72 -2.36
N ILE A 30 -15.18 0.17 -1.61
CA ILE A 30 -15.21 0.26 -0.14
C ILE A 30 -13.97 -0.38 0.48
N PHE A 31 -13.54 -1.53 -0.06
CA PHE A 31 -12.36 -2.21 0.43
C PHE A 31 -11.07 -1.38 0.23
N LYS A 32 -10.92 -0.71 -0.92
CA LYS A 32 -9.81 0.23 -1.18
C LYS A 32 -9.80 1.37 -0.17
N GLU A 33 -10.96 1.95 0.13
CA GLU A 33 -11.09 3.04 1.11
C GLU A 33 -10.67 2.59 2.51
N LEU A 34 -11.21 1.46 2.98
CA LEU A 34 -10.87 0.88 4.28
C LEU A 34 -9.37 0.57 4.39
N TYR A 35 -8.79 0.00 3.32
CA TYR A 35 -7.36 -0.29 3.26
C TYR A 35 -6.52 1.00 3.35
N LEU A 36 -6.89 2.03 2.58
CA LEU A 36 -6.20 3.33 2.59
C LEU A 36 -6.33 4.03 3.95
N GLU A 37 -7.49 3.96 4.61
CA GLU A 37 -7.69 4.49 5.95
C GLU A 37 -6.77 3.79 6.95
N LYS A 38 -6.70 2.45 6.94
CA LYS A 38 -5.79 1.69 7.81
C LYS A 38 -4.33 1.96 7.52
N LEU A 39 -3.96 2.16 6.25
CA LEU A 39 -2.60 2.54 5.87
C LEU A 39 -2.25 3.93 6.40
N LYS A 40 -3.15 4.91 6.21
CA LYS A 40 -3.00 6.27 6.75
C LYS A 40 -2.88 6.24 8.27
N ASP A 41 -3.73 5.48 8.95
CA ASP A 41 -3.61 5.27 10.40
C ASP A 41 -2.25 4.67 10.75
N ARG A 42 -1.76 3.63 10.07
CA ARG A 42 -0.43 3.08 10.39
C ARG A 42 0.71 4.07 10.17
N ILE A 43 0.63 4.91 9.14
CA ILE A 43 1.67 5.89 8.80
C ILE A 43 1.60 7.11 9.73
N TYR A 44 0.39 7.57 10.07
CA TYR A 44 0.12 8.85 10.74
C TYR A 44 -0.46 8.68 12.16
N SER A 45 -0.58 7.46 12.69
CA SER A 45 -1.14 7.19 14.03
C SER A 45 -0.32 7.87 15.11
N ARG A 46 -1.01 8.74 15.86
CA ARG A 46 -0.52 9.46 17.04
C ARG A 46 -0.34 8.60 18.29
N LYS A 47 -0.67 7.30 18.27
CA LYS A 47 -0.82 6.49 19.51
C LYS A 47 0.43 5.75 19.99
N GLY A 48 1.56 5.83 19.28
CA GLY A 48 2.87 5.42 19.81
C GLY A 48 3.76 6.66 19.93
N ASN A 49 4.67 6.70 20.92
CA ASN A 49 5.62 7.81 21.09
C ASN A 49 6.14 8.31 19.73
N ASN A 50 5.66 9.49 19.33
CA ASN A 50 5.78 10.09 18.00
C ASN A 50 7.22 10.41 17.57
N ARG A 51 8.24 9.99 18.33
CA ARG A 51 9.61 10.44 18.18
C ARG A 51 10.60 9.41 17.61
N ASP A 52 10.31 8.12 17.63
CA ASP A 52 11.43 7.15 17.53
C ASP A 52 11.56 6.34 16.23
N ARG A 53 10.57 6.33 15.32
CA ARG A 53 10.67 5.47 14.10
C ARG A 53 10.48 6.22 12.80
N VAL A 54 9.45 7.06 12.73
CA VAL A 54 9.22 7.93 11.58
C VAL A 54 10.31 9.00 11.54
N LEU A 55 10.61 9.69 12.63
CA LEU A 55 11.72 10.67 12.67
C LEU A 55 13.10 10.06 12.37
N VAL A 56 13.36 8.78 12.68
CA VAL A 56 14.65 8.13 12.38
C VAL A 56 14.78 7.80 10.89
N ILE A 57 13.72 7.34 10.24
CA ILE A 57 13.71 7.12 8.79
C ILE A 57 13.71 8.48 8.05
N PHE A 58 12.96 9.47 8.55
CA PHE A 58 12.96 10.82 8.00
C PHE A 58 14.29 11.57 8.23
N SER A 59 14.99 11.38 9.34
CA SER A 59 16.29 12.02 9.60
C SER A 59 17.42 11.39 8.78
N LEU A 60 17.41 10.06 8.61
CA LEU A 60 18.35 9.34 7.75
C LEU A 60 18.15 9.64 6.26
N LEU A 61 16.90 9.91 5.82
CA LEU A 61 16.58 10.19 4.43
C LEU A 61 16.66 11.69 4.06
N ASN A 62 16.48 12.61 5.01
CA ASN A 62 16.51 14.06 4.74
C ASN A 62 17.89 14.72 4.90
N GLY A 63 18.86 14.06 5.54
CA GLY A 63 20.18 14.65 5.80
C GLY A 63 21.14 14.59 4.61
N GLY A 64 20.84 13.77 3.60
CA GLY A 64 21.86 13.29 2.68
C GLY A 64 22.93 12.47 3.41
N PHE A 65 23.93 11.98 2.69
CA PHE A 65 25.10 11.36 3.30
C PHE A 65 26.38 11.86 2.65
N ARG A 66 27.45 11.95 3.44
CA ARG A 66 28.77 12.35 2.98
C ARG A 66 29.59 11.14 2.60
N VAL A 67 29.97 11.04 1.33
CA VAL A 67 31.01 10.11 0.91
C VAL A 67 32.37 10.76 1.21
N GLU A 68 33.15 10.10 2.06
CA GLU A 68 34.49 10.55 2.50
C GLU A 68 34.57 11.98 3.06
N GLN A 69 33.50 12.49 3.67
CA GLN A 69 33.40 13.91 4.12
C GLN A 69 33.57 14.97 3.01
N LYS A 70 33.57 14.57 1.74
CA LYS A 70 33.90 15.45 0.60
C LYS A 70 32.71 15.73 -0.32
N VAL A 71 31.74 14.81 -0.39
CA VAL A 71 30.61 14.91 -1.31
C VAL A 71 29.30 14.78 -0.54
N ASP A 72 28.54 15.87 -0.49
CA ASP A 72 27.18 15.88 0.05
C ASP A 72 26.21 15.32 -1.00
N ILE A 73 25.70 14.10 -0.79
CA ILE A 73 24.66 13.51 -1.64
C ILE A 73 23.30 13.82 -1.03
N GLY A 74 22.61 14.81 -1.60
CA GLY A 74 21.22 15.12 -1.27
C GLY A 74 20.28 14.03 -1.80
N LEU A 75 19.40 13.51 -0.92
CA LEU A 75 18.34 12.59 -1.32
C LEU A 75 17.12 13.41 -1.77
N ASN A 76 17.02 13.62 -3.09
CA ASN A 76 16.01 14.50 -3.69
C ASN A 76 14.68 13.79 -3.98
N SER A 77 14.55 12.49 -3.63
CA SER A 77 13.39 11.66 -3.89
C SER A 77 13.13 10.70 -2.74
N SER A 78 12.19 11.04 -1.86
CA SER A 78 11.65 10.12 -0.85
C SER A 78 10.40 9.43 -1.43
N LYS A 79 10.62 8.53 -2.39
CA LYS A 79 9.54 7.66 -2.89
C LYS A 79 9.64 6.34 -2.14
N TRP A 80 8.55 5.94 -1.49
CA TRP A 80 8.42 4.62 -0.91
C TRP A 80 7.45 3.79 -1.76
N GLU A 81 7.95 2.66 -2.24
CA GLU A 81 7.17 1.63 -2.92
C GLU A 81 7.10 0.41 -2.01
N SER A 82 5.89 -0.08 -1.77
CA SER A 82 5.70 -1.36 -1.07
C SER A 82 4.72 -2.25 -1.81
N VAL A 83 5.03 -3.53 -1.80
CA VAL A 83 4.23 -4.59 -2.38
C VAL A 83 3.90 -5.57 -1.25
N THR A 84 2.61 -5.86 -1.05
CA THR A 84 2.20 -6.80 0.00
C THR A 84 2.41 -8.25 -0.42
N GLU A 85 2.36 -9.14 0.56
CA GLU A 85 2.12 -10.56 0.32
C GLU A 85 0.80 -10.78 -0.43
N GLU A 86 0.72 -11.93 -1.09
CA GLU A 86 -0.46 -12.35 -1.84
C GLU A 86 -1.48 -12.98 -0.89
N ILE A 87 -2.72 -12.51 -0.94
CA ILE A 87 -3.81 -12.97 -0.10
C ILE A 87 -4.78 -13.75 -0.97
N GLU A 88 -5.14 -14.98 -0.57
CA GLU A 88 -6.15 -15.76 -1.29
C GLU A 88 -7.52 -15.08 -1.21
N CYS A 89 -8.20 -14.97 -2.34
CA CYS A 89 -9.53 -14.38 -2.42
C CYS A 89 -10.32 -14.95 -3.59
N GLN A 90 -11.60 -14.58 -3.66
CA GLN A 90 -12.42 -14.76 -4.86
C GLN A 90 -12.97 -13.41 -5.30
N LEU A 91 -13.05 -13.19 -6.61
CA LEU A 91 -13.59 -11.98 -7.22
C LEU A 91 -14.88 -12.34 -7.97
N LEU A 92 -15.94 -11.59 -7.74
CA LEU A 92 -17.14 -11.60 -8.57
C LEU A 92 -17.21 -10.26 -9.30
N ARG A 93 -17.02 -10.29 -10.61
CA ARG A 93 -17.16 -9.08 -11.43
C ARG A 93 -18.61 -8.79 -11.69
N LEU A 94 -18.93 -7.52 -11.85
CA LEU A 94 -20.28 -7.14 -12.28
C LEU A 94 -20.59 -7.77 -13.65
N GLY A 95 -21.66 -8.57 -13.71
CA GLY A 95 -22.06 -9.29 -14.93
C GLY A 95 -21.50 -10.71 -15.06
N ASP A 96 -20.58 -11.13 -14.19
CA ASP A 96 -20.14 -12.53 -14.14
C ASP A 96 -21.19 -13.40 -13.41
N SER A 97 -21.34 -14.64 -13.88
CA SER A 97 -22.24 -15.61 -13.27
C SER A 97 -21.62 -16.40 -12.12
N SER A 98 -20.31 -16.24 -11.86
CA SER A 98 -19.58 -17.08 -10.91
C SER A 98 -18.37 -16.39 -10.30
N TRP A 99 -18.02 -16.79 -9.09
CA TRP A 99 -16.79 -16.36 -8.39
C TRP A 99 -15.54 -16.90 -9.09
N GLN A 100 -14.56 -16.02 -9.29
CA GLN A 100 -13.24 -16.34 -9.82
C GLN A 100 -12.25 -16.42 -8.67
N LYS A 101 -11.68 -17.60 -8.42
CA LYS A 101 -10.62 -17.77 -7.42
C LYS A 101 -9.33 -17.10 -7.89
N GLY A 102 -8.62 -16.45 -6.98
CA GLY A 102 -7.37 -15.77 -7.29
C GLY A 102 -6.61 -15.33 -6.05
N ARG A 103 -5.65 -14.44 -6.27
CA ARG A 103 -4.85 -13.82 -5.23
C ARG A 103 -4.88 -12.31 -5.37
N LEU A 104 -4.97 -11.62 -4.24
CA LEU A 104 -4.93 -10.17 -4.15
C LEU A 104 -3.58 -9.71 -3.61
N ARG A 105 -3.04 -8.66 -4.19
CA ARG A 105 -1.82 -7.98 -3.75
C ARG A 105 -2.03 -6.48 -3.87
N PHE A 106 -1.49 -5.73 -2.93
CA PHE A 106 -1.51 -4.28 -2.96
C PHE A 106 -0.13 -3.75 -3.32
N LYS A 107 -0.14 -2.70 -4.13
CA LYS A 107 1.04 -1.95 -4.50
C LYS A 107 0.83 -0.50 -4.12
N ASN A 108 1.60 -0.03 -3.13
CA ASN A 108 1.49 1.33 -2.62
C ASN A 108 2.68 2.15 -3.08
N TYR A 109 2.40 3.39 -3.46
CA TYR A 109 3.40 4.40 -3.74
C TYR A 109 3.13 5.60 -2.85
N VAL A 110 4.10 5.97 -2.03
CA VAL A 110 4.04 7.16 -1.19
C VAL A 110 5.14 8.10 -1.63
N ASP A 111 4.73 9.29 -2.05
CA ASP A 111 5.62 10.42 -2.27
C ASP A 111 5.52 11.36 -1.05
N PHE A 112 6.55 11.35 -0.21
CA PHE A 112 6.55 12.18 0.99
C PHE A 112 6.82 13.66 0.70
N PHE A 113 7.32 14.00 -0.48
CA PHE A 113 7.61 15.38 -0.89
C PHE A 113 6.98 15.66 -2.26
N THR A 114 5.66 15.79 -2.28
CA THR A 114 4.98 16.40 -3.42
C THR A 114 5.53 17.81 -3.60
N ARG A 115 6.28 18.05 -4.69
CA ARG A 115 6.65 19.41 -5.08
C ARG A 115 5.35 20.19 -5.27
N ARG A 116 5.06 21.14 -4.37
CA ARG A 116 4.08 22.19 -4.68
C ARG A 116 4.63 22.94 -5.89
N GLN A 117 4.00 22.75 -7.05
CA GLN A 117 4.17 23.64 -8.20
C GLN A 117 3.38 24.92 -7.95
#